data_AF-X1UPS6-F1
#
_entry.id   AF-X1UPS6-F1
#
_cell.length_a   1.000
_cell.length_b   1.000
_cell.length_c   1.000
_cell.angle_alpha   90.00
_cell.angle_beta   90.00
_cell.angle_gamma   90.00
#
_symmetry.space_group_name_H-M   'P 1'
#
loop_
_entity.id
_entity.type
_entity.pdbx_description
1 polymer ?
#
loop_
_entity_poly.entity_id
_entity_poly.type
_entity_poly.pdbx_seq_one_letter_code
_entity_poly.pdbx_strand_id
1 'polypeptide(L)'
;MAEDEQGVAKGLVVGGMGGAALATLIATLLAAKPVKAAPLDEKLDFLIEALTTLVPVLAEVAEGQAELITAMQQWLAAQGIPVAPPEGVEVTVRTDWIAKEPEQIFSSAIRSAGTFYTDRMVNWTRGKRIVFKAESSLNQAVNLQVIGNIVDDAARATDIGLALPLAANGNLSVGLAWDDWTSYVGLRVTAAVAPTAGILTIYAVIQE
;
A
#
# COMPACT_ATOMS: atom_id res chain seq x y z
N MET A 1 -48.17 -14.55 -27.05
CA MET A 1 -47.24 -13.93 -28.00
C MET A 1 -47.76 -12.54 -28.29
N ALA A 2 -47.21 -11.56 -27.58
CA ALA A 2 -47.36 -10.15 -27.88
C ALA A 2 -45.93 -9.60 -27.78
N GLU A 3 -45.46 -9.05 -28.89
CA GLU A 3 -44.13 -8.51 -29.09
C GLU A 3 -43.99 -7.21 -28.30
N ASP A 4 -43.02 -7.15 -27.40
CA ASP A 4 -42.60 -5.90 -26.77
C ASP A 4 -41.67 -5.15 -27.74
N GLU A 5 -42.22 -4.17 -28.43
CA GLU A 5 -41.44 -3.13 -29.10
C GLU A 5 -40.84 -2.15 -28.08
N GLN A 6 -39.53 -1.94 -28.24
CA GLN A 6 -38.78 -0.70 -27.97
C GLN A 6 -38.53 -0.26 -26.52
N GLY A 7 -37.28 -0.48 -26.09
CA GLY A 7 -36.58 0.39 -25.14
C GLY A 7 -35.30 0.91 -25.77
N VAL A 8 -35.41 1.85 -26.71
CA VAL A 8 -34.26 2.60 -27.23
C VAL A 8 -33.60 3.33 -26.06
N ALA A 9 -32.40 2.92 -25.69
CA ALA A 9 -31.60 3.62 -24.69
C ALA A 9 -31.34 5.05 -25.20
N LYS A 10 -32.00 6.03 -24.59
CA LYS A 10 -31.71 7.45 -24.80
C LYS A 10 -30.30 7.70 -24.28
N GLY A 11 -29.33 7.77 -25.20
CA GLY A 11 -27.99 8.23 -24.90
C GLY A 11 -28.08 9.64 -24.32
N LEU A 12 -27.64 9.79 -23.07
CA LEU A 12 -27.46 11.09 -22.44
C LEU A 12 -26.24 11.76 -23.09
N VAL A 13 -26.47 12.57 -24.12
CA VAL A 13 -25.43 13.47 -24.65
C VAL A 13 -25.36 14.67 -23.71
N VAL A 14 -24.51 14.57 -22.68
CA VAL A 14 -24.18 15.71 -21.81
C VAL A 14 -23.17 16.61 -22.53
N GLY A 15 -23.65 17.40 -23.48
CA GLY A 15 -22.98 18.62 -23.89
C GLY A 15 -23.72 19.80 -23.26
N GLY A 16 -23.42 20.11 -21.99
CA GLY A 16 -24.11 21.20 -21.28
C GLY A 16 -23.89 22.55 -21.98
N MET A 17 -24.96 23.31 -22.19
CA MET A 17 -24.94 24.62 -22.85
C MET A 17 -23.89 25.58 -22.24
N GLY A 18 -23.63 25.48 -20.93
CA GLY A 18 -22.62 26.30 -20.23
C GLY A 18 -21.17 26.04 -20.64
N GLY A 19 -20.82 24.81 -21.04
CA GLY A 19 -19.44 24.48 -21.46
C GLY A 19 -19.08 25.08 -22.81
N ALA A 20 -20.02 25.09 -23.76
CA ALA A 20 -19.83 25.72 -25.06
C ALA A 20 -19.81 27.25 -24.96
N ALA A 21 -20.67 27.84 -24.12
CA ALA A 21 -20.66 29.27 -23.84
C ALA A 21 -19.36 29.73 -23.17
N LEU A 22 -18.88 29.00 -22.16
CA LEU A 22 -17.60 29.27 -21.49
C LEU A 22 -16.42 29.17 -22.46
N ALA A 23 -16.35 28.11 -23.28
CA ALA A 23 -15.29 27.94 -24.26
C ALA A 23 -15.27 29.08 -25.29
N THR A 24 -16.45 29.50 -25.75
CA THR A 24 -16.58 30.62 -26.70
C THR A 24 -16.14 31.94 -26.07
N LEU A 25 -16.54 32.20 -24.81
CA LEU A 25 -16.16 33.41 -24.07
C LEU A 25 -14.65 33.48 -23.80
N ILE A 26 -14.03 32.35 -23.43
CA ILE A 26 -12.58 32.26 -23.25
C ILE A 26 -11.86 32.55 -24.58
N ALA A 27 -12.36 32.02 -25.70
CA ALA A 27 -11.77 32.26 -27.01
C ALA A 27 -11.85 33.74 -27.42
N THR A 28 -12.98 34.43 -27.17
CA THR A 28 -13.11 35.88 -27.43
C THR A 28 -12.20 36.71 -26.54
N LEU A 29 -12.08 36.40 -25.24
CA LEU A 29 -11.18 37.11 -24.33
C LEU A 29 -9.71 36.92 -24.71
N LEU A 30 -9.32 35.70 -25.13
CA LEU A 30 -7.96 35.43 -25.61
C LEU A 30 -7.64 36.19 -26.91
N ALA A 31 -8.62 36.34 -27.80
CA ALA A 31 -8.48 37.11 -29.03
C ALA A 31 -8.42 38.63 -28.78
N ALA A 32 -9.11 39.12 -27.75
CA ALA A 32 -9.12 40.53 -27.35
C ALA A 32 -7.93 40.95 -26.46
N LYS A 33 -7.02 40.02 -26.15
CA LYS A 33 -5.89 40.26 -25.24
C LYS A 33 -5.00 41.43 -25.72
N PRO A 34 -4.67 42.40 -24.85
CA PRO A 34 -3.80 43.52 -25.22
C PRO A 34 -2.39 43.04 -25.58
N VAL A 35 -1.76 43.74 -26.53
CA VAL A 35 -0.39 43.46 -26.97
C VAL A 35 0.59 43.66 -25.81
N LYS A 36 1.69 42.90 -25.77
CA LYS A 36 2.65 42.90 -24.65
C LYS A 36 3.17 44.30 -24.27
N ALA A 37 3.28 45.20 -25.24
CA ALA A 37 3.76 46.57 -25.07
C ALA A 37 2.69 47.57 -24.57
N ALA A 38 1.44 47.16 -24.38
CA ALA A 38 0.37 48.04 -23.92
C ALA A 38 0.67 48.64 -22.53
N PRO A 39 0.21 49.89 -22.26
CA PRO A 39 0.23 50.52 -20.94
C PRO A 39 -0.35 49.63 -19.84
N LEU A 40 0.05 49.89 -18.59
CA LEU A 40 -0.42 49.10 -17.45
C LEU A 40 -1.93 49.25 -17.22
N ASP A 41 -2.47 50.45 -17.40
CA ASP A 41 -3.88 50.75 -17.18
C ASP A 41 -4.78 49.98 -18.16
N GLU A 42 -4.42 49.93 -19.45
CA GLU A 42 -5.14 49.14 -20.47
C GLU A 42 -5.13 47.63 -20.15
N LYS A 43 -4.06 47.12 -19.55
CA LYS A 43 -3.99 45.71 -19.12
C LYS A 43 -4.86 45.44 -17.90
N LEU A 44 -4.95 46.41 -16.98
CA LEU A 44 -5.81 46.34 -15.80
C LEU A 44 -7.29 46.39 -16.19
N ASP A 45 -7.66 47.30 -17.08
CA ASP A 45 -9.03 47.43 -17.58
C ASP A 45 -9.48 46.15 -18.30
N PHE A 46 -8.62 45.58 -19.14
CA PHE A 46 -8.89 44.28 -19.78
C PHE A 46 -9.09 43.15 -18.76
N LEU A 47 -8.27 43.09 -17.70
CA LEU A 47 -8.41 42.06 -16.66
C LEU A 47 -9.71 42.23 -15.87
N ILE A 48 -10.12 43.47 -15.58
CA ILE A 48 -11.37 43.78 -14.90
C ILE A 48 -12.56 43.37 -15.77
N GLU A 49 -12.54 43.70 -17.05
CA GLU A 49 -13.59 43.29 -18.01
C GLU A 49 -13.66 41.76 -18.15
N ALA A 50 -12.51 41.10 -18.29
CA ALA A 50 -12.42 39.63 -18.36
C ALA A 50 -12.99 38.96 -17.09
N LEU A 51 -12.66 39.47 -15.91
CA LEU A 51 -13.20 38.94 -14.65
C LEU A 51 -14.71 39.19 -14.54
N THR A 52 -15.18 40.38 -14.91
CA THR A 52 -16.60 40.76 -14.83
C THR A 52 -17.47 39.90 -15.77
N THR A 53 -16.92 39.47 -16.90
CA THR A 53 -17.61 38.62 -17.87
C THR A 53 -17.49 37.12 -17.56
N LEU A 54 -16.36 36.65 -17.02
CA LEU A 54 -16.16 35.22 -16.72
C LEU A 54 -16.91 34.76 -15.47
N VAL A 55 -17.00 35.59 -14.43
CA VAL A 55 -17.58 35.19 -13.14
C VAL A 55 -19.04 34.71 -13.25
N PRO A 56 -19.94 35.40 -13.96
CA PRO A 56 -21.33 34.94 -14.12
C PRO A 56 -21.44 33.60 -14.87
N VAL A 57 -20.66 33.42 -15.93
CA VAL A 57 -20.69 32.18 -16.73
C VAL A 57 -20.16 31.00 -15.94
N LEU A 58 -19.15 31.20 -15.09
CA LEU A 58 -18.66 30.15 -14.18
C LEU A 58 -19.69 29.78 -13.12
N ALA A 59 -20.50 30.74 -12.65
CA ALA A 59 -21.61 30.46 -11.73
C ALA A 59 -22.69 29.58 -12.40
N GLU A 60 -23.09 29.89 -13.63
CA GLU A 60 -24.03 29.07 -14.40
C GLU A 60 -23.49 27.65 -14.65
N VAL A 61 -22.19 27.50 -14.93
CA VAL A 61 -21.56 26.18 -15.08
C VAL A 61 -21.57 25.40 -13.77
N ALA A 62 -21.33 26.06 -12.63
CA ALA A 62 -21.37 25.42 -11.32
C ALA A 62 -22.79 24.95 -10.95
N GLU A 63 -23.81 25.76 -11.22
CA GLU A 63 -25.22 25.39 -11.04
C GLU A 63 -25.61 24.19 -11.92
N GLY A 64 -25.26 24.23 -13.21
CA GLY A 64 -25.51 23.11 -14.11
C GLY A 64 -24.79 21.82 -13.71
N GLN A 65 -23.59 21.93 -13.13
CA GLN A 65 -22.88 20.77 -12.56
C GLN A 65 -23.60 20.22 -11.32
N ALA A 66 -24.11 21.07 -10.44
CA ALA A 66 -24.86 20.65 -9.25
C ALA A 66 -26.17 19.92 -9.63
N GLU A 67 -26.89 20.43 -10.64
CA GLU A 67 -28.08 19.78 -11.18
C GLU A 67 -27.75 18.42 -11.80
N LEU A 68 -26.67 18.35 -12.59
CA LEU A 68 -26.24 17.10 -13.21
C LEU A 68 -25.83 16.05 -12.17
N ILE A 69 -25.09 16.46 -11.14
CA ILE A 69 -24.77 15.60 -10.00
C ILE A 69 -26.07 15.09 -9.38
N THR A 70 -27.02 15.98 -9.09
CA THR A 70 -28.32 15.60 -8.50
C THR A 70 -29.07 14.58 -9.39
N ALA A 71 -29.11 14.80 -10.69
CA ALA A 71 -29.75 13.89 -11.64
C ALA A 71 -29.05 12.52 -11.71
N MET A 72 -27.71 12.50 -11.70
CA MET A 72 -26.92 11.27 -11.63
C MET A 72 -27.17 10.52 -10.32
N GLN A 73 -27.25 11.24 -9.19
CA GLN A 73 -27.53 10.65 -7.89
C GLN A 73 -28.95 10.04 -7.87
N GLN A 74 -29.95 10.72 -8.40
CA GLN A 74 -31.30 10.18 -8.53
C GLN A 74 -31.36 8.94 -9.44
N TRP A 75 -30.62 8.96 -10.56
CA TRP A 75 -30.55 7.83 -11.49
C TRP A 75 -29.88 6.59 -10.87
N LEU A 76 -28.77 6.78 -10.14
CA LEU A 76 -28.09 5.70 -9.43
C LEU A 76 -28.97 5.13 -8.30
N ALA A 77 -29.69 5.98 -7.57
CA ALA A 77 -30.62 5.55 -6.52
C ALA A 77 -31.77 4.71 -7.08
N ALA A 78 -32.30 5.08 -8.26
CA ALA A 78 -33.32 4.31 -8.95
C ALA A 78 -32.85 2.90 -9.39
N GLN A 79 -31.54 2.67 -9.48
CA GLN A 79 -30.94 1.37 -9.77
C GLN A 79 -30.60 0.56 -8.52
N GLY A 80 -30.95 1.06 -7.33
CA GLY A 80 -30.60 0.42 -6.05
C GLY A 80 -29.12 0.52 -5.71
N ILE A 81 -28.35 1.36 -6.43
CA ILE A 81 -26.96 1.64 -6.10
C ILE A 81 -26.95 2.74 -5.04
N PRO A 82 -26.38 2.52 -3.85
CA PRO A 82 -26.29 3.55 -2.83
C PRO A 82 -25.36 4.66 -3.31
N VAL A 83 -25.86 5.89 -3.33
CA VAL A 83 -25.21 7.04 -4.00
C VAL A 83 -24.57 8.04 -3.03
N ALA A 84 -24.82 7.82 -1.75
CA ALA A 84 -24.02 8.35 -0.67
C ALA A 84 -23.67 7.16 0.22
N PRO A 85 -22.42 7.04 0.71
CA PRO A 85 -22.27 6.43 2.01
C PRO A 85 -23.16 7.26 2.96
N PRO A 86 -24.05 6.66 3.78
CA PRO A 86 -24.65 7.43 4.87
C PRO A 86 -23.53 8.17 5.61
N GLU A 87 -23.74 9.43 5.97
CA GLU A 87 -22.75 10.19 6.75
C GLU A 87 -22.24 9.32 7.90
N GLY A 88 -20.93 9.06 7.92
CA GLY A 88 -20.32 8.17 8.91
C GLY A 88 -20.14 6.71 8.51
N VAL A 89 -20.08 6.34 7.22
CA VAL A 89 -19.43 5.06 6.86
C VAL A 89 -17.93 5.15 7.18
N GLU A 90 -17.58 4.84 8.43
CA GLU A 90 -16.25 4.36 8.76
C GLU A 90 -16.02 3.10 7.91
N VAL A 91 -15.27 3.25 6.82
CA VAL A 91 -14.69 2.10 6.12
C VAL A 91 -13.67 1.49 7.06
N THR A 92 -14.17 0.62 7.94
CA THR A 92 -13.33 -0.13 8.86
C THR A 92 -12.70 -1.25 8.05
N VAL A 93 -11.54 -0.97 7.45
CA VAL A 93 -10.70 -2.02 6.85
C VAL A 93 -10.09 -2.81 8.02
N ARG A 94 -10.80 -3.87 8.46
CA ARG A 94 -10.22 -4.87 9.34
C ARG A 94 -9.30 -5.77 8.52
N THR A 95 -8.00 -5.53 8.63
CA THR A 95 -7.02 -6.59 8.36
C THR A 95 -6.87 -7.38 9.66
N ASP A 96 -7.52 -8.55 9.75
CA ASP A 96 -7.35 -9.42 10.90
C ASP A 96 -5.88 -9.83 11.01
N TRP A 97 -5.31 -9.67 12.21
CA TRP A 97 -3.89 -9.91 12.48
C TRP A 97 -3.64 -11.40 12.64
N ILE A 98 -3.56 -12.11 11.51
CA ILE A 98 -3.49 -13.57 11.50
C ILE A 98 -2.04 -14.00 11.28
N ALA A 99 -1.59 -14.96 12.10
CA ALA A 99 -0.31 -15.61 11.86
C ALA A 99 -0.44 -16.51 10.64
N LYS A 100 0.48 -16.34 9.68
CA LYS A 100 0.67 -17.28 8.59
C LYS A 100 1.14 -18.63 9.14
N GLU A 101 0.93 -19.70 8.37
CA GLU A 101 1.49 -21.01 8.69
C GLU A 101 3.01 -20.93 8.91
N PRO A 102 3.54 -21.61 9.95
CA PRO A 102 4.96 -21.65 10.22
C PRO A 102 5.75 -22.20 9.03
N GLU A 103 6.76 -21.44 8.63
CA GLU A 103 7.64 -21.78 7.53
C GLU A 103 8.95 -22.36 8.08
N GLN A 104 9.29 -23.60 7.75
CA GLN A 104 10.61 -24.15 8.10
C GLN A 104 11.69 -23.50 7.22
N ILE A 105 12.73 -22.95 7.85
CA ILE A 105 13.82 -22.23 7.18
C ILE A 105 15.20 -22.84 7.46
N PHE A 106 15.27 -23.83 8.35
CA PHE A 106 16.46 -24.61 8.61
C PHE A 106 16.06 -25.95 9.21
N SER A 107 16.65 -27.03 8.72
CA SER A 107 16.58 -28.34 9.38
C SER A 107 17.83 -29.12 9.06
N SER A 108 18.75 -29.21 10.02
CA SER A 108 20.04 -29.85 9.76
C SER A 108 20.66 -30.51 10.98
N ALA A 109 21.36 -31.60 10.70
CA ALA A 109 22.28 -32.27 11.59
C ALA A 109 23.63 -31.53 11.57
N ILE A 110 23.83 -30.59 12.50
CA ILE A 110 25.11 -29.91 12.63
C ILE A 110 26.14 -30.91 13.20
N ARG A 111 27.26 -31.11 12.50
CA ARG A 111 28.31 -32.09 12.83
C ARG A 111 29.72 -31.51 12.90
N SER A 112 29.86 -30.21 12.72
CA SER A 112 31.13 -29.50 12.85
C SER A 112 30.95 -28.25 13.70
N ALA A 113 32.03 -27.82 14.34
CA ALA A 113 32.10 -26.49 14.92
C ALA A 113 32.21 -25.46 13.78
N GLY A 114 31.55 -24.32 13.94
CA GLY A 114 31.53 -23.27 12.93
C GLY A 114 30.22 -22.51 12.89
N THR A 115 30.05 -21.81 11.77
CA THR A 115 28.93 -20.91 11.52
C THR A 115 28.10 -21.47 10.37
N PHE A 116 26.79 -21.48 10.57
CA PHE A 116 25.80 -21.95 9.62
C PHE A 116 24.72 -20.87 9.47
N TYR A 117 24.10 -20.80 8.31
CA TYR A 117 23.02 -19.88 8.02
C TYR A 117 21.73 -20.66 7.76
N THR A 118 20.59 -20.03 8.02
CA THR A 118 19.30 -20.55 7.55
C THR A 118 19.32 -20.73 6.04
N ASP A 119 18.57 -21.70 5.53
CA ASP A 119 18.58 -22.11 4.10
C ASP A 119 18.17 -20.96 3.17
N ARG A 120 17.43 -19.99 3.70
CA ARG A 120 17.03 -18.73 3.06
C ARG A 120 16.84 -17.63 4.09
N MET A 121 16.84 -16.37 3.65
CA MET A 121 16.30 -15.27 4.46
C MET A 121 14.81 -15.13 4.20
N VAL A 122 14.05 -14.95 5.26
CA VAL A 122 12.61 -14.75 5.19
C VAL A 122 12.33 -13.34 4.68
N ASN A 123 11.57 -13.25 3.59
CA ASN A 123 11.08 -11.97 3.10
C ASN A 123 9.99 -11.44 4.04
N TRP A 124 10.31 -10.36 4.77
CA TRP A 124 9.45 -9.71 5.74
C TRP A 124 8.97 -8.33 5.27
N THR A 125 9.07 -8.02 3.97
CA THR A 125 8.69 -6.70 3.41
C THR A 125 7.22 -6.32 3.60
N ARG A 126 6.33 -7.30 3.77
CA ARG A 126 4.88 -7.10 3.96
C ARG A 126 4.38 -7.53 5.33
N GLY A 127 5.22 -8.15 6.14
CA GLY A 127 4.82 -8.62 7.45
C GLY A 127 4.87 -7.51 8.49
N LYS A 128 4.03 -7.64 9.51
CA LYS A 128 4.00 -6.70 10.66
C LYS A 128 4.83 -7.20 11.83
N ARG A 129 4.84 -8.52 12.06
CA ARG A 129 5.68 -9.17 13.07
C ARG A 129 6.25 -10.46 12.51
N ILE A 130 7.44 -10.82 12.98
CA ILE A 130 8.06 -12.10 12.72
C ILE A 130 8.56 -12.70 14.03
N VAL A 131 8.36 -13.99 14.21
CA VAL A 131 8.91 -14.78 15.31
C VAL A 131 9.62 -15.99 14.72
N PHE A 132 10.83 -16.25 15.20
CA PHE A 132 11.56 -17.47 14.92
C PHE A 132 11.42 -18.43 16.08
N LYS A 133 11.06 -19.68 15.78
CA LYS A 133 11.01 -20.78 16.72
C LYS A 133 12.11 -21.77 16.38
N ALA A 134 13.05 -21.96 17.28
CA ALA A 134 14.08 -22.97 17.16
C ALA A 134 13.82 -24.13 18.12
N GLU A 135 13.95 -25.34 17.59
CA GLU A 135 13.81 -26.60 18.31
C GLU A 135 15.05 -27.44 18.06
N SER A 136 15.78 -27.74 19.12
CA SER A 136 17.04 -28.47 19.05
C SER A 136 16.88 -29.82 19.75
N SER A 137 17.26 -30.88 19.04
CA SER A 137 17.58 -32.17 19.64
C SER A 137 19.09 -32.42 19.68
N LEU A 138 19.90 -31.38 19.38
CA LEU A 138 21.36 -31.48 19.40
C LEU A 138 21.86 -31.78 20.82
N ASN A 139 22.90 -32.60 20.92
CA ASN A 139 23.54 -32.91 22.20
C ASN A 139 24.57 -31.87 22.66
N GLN A 140 24.68 -30.75 21.95
CA GLN A 140 25.53 -29.60 22.29
C GLN A 140 24.72 -28.31 22.15
N ALA A 141 25.08 -27.30 22.93
CA ALA A 141 24.48 -25.97 22.84
C ALA A 141 24.98 -25.23 21.59
N VAL A 142 24.14 -24.38 21.03
CA VAL A 142 24.46 -23.50 19.90
C VAL A 142 23.99 -22.08 20.21
N ASN A 143 24.59 -21.08 19.56
CA ASN A 143 24.11 -19.71 19.64
C ASN A 143 23.32 -19.35 18.38
N LEU A 144 22.18 -18.69 18.55
CA LEU A 144 21.35 -18.17 17.48
C LEU A 144 21.48 -16.65 17.44
N GLN A 145 22.00 -16.11 16.34
CA GLN A 145 22.04 -14.69 16.07
C GLN A 145 21.00 -14.37 15.00
N VAL A 146 20.05 -13.49 15.29
CA VAL A 146 19.16 -12.96 14.26
C VAL A 146 19.96 -12.02 13.37
N ILE A 147 19.79 -12.16 12.06
CA ILE A 147 20.50 -11.38 11.06
C ILE A 147 19.50 -10.77 10.08
N GLY A 148 19.76 -9.54 9.64
CA GLY A 148 18.90 -8.82 8.71
C GLY A 148 19.66 -8.19 7.55
N ASN A 149 18.97 -8.06 6.42
CA ASN A 149 19.50 -7.44 5.21
C ASN A 149 18.36 -6.82 4.37
N ILE A 150 18.72 -6.00 3.40
CA ILE A 150 17.80 -5.43 2.40
C ILE A 150 17.63 -6.32 1.17
N VAL A 151 18.44 -7.37 1.05
CA VAL A 151 18.40 -8.39 -0.02
C VAL A 151 18.47 -9.78 0.60
N ASP A 152 18.03 -10.81 -0.12
CA ASP A 152 18.12 -12.22 0.30
C ASP A 152 19.56 -12.74 0.19
N ASP A 153 20.41 -12.31 1.12
CA ASP A 153 21.82 -12.68 1.20
C ASP A 153 22.30 -12.68 2.66
N ALA A 154 22.40 -13.88 3.23
CA ALA A 154 22.81 -14.07 4.62
C ALA A 154 24.29 -13.76 4.87
N ALA A 155 25.15 -13.83 3.85
CA ALA A 155 26.59 -13.58 4.00
C ALA A 155 26.91 -12.09 4.20
N ARG A 156 26.05 -11.21 3.66
CA ARG A 156 26.14 -9.75 3.82
C ARG A 156 25.18 -9.19 4.87
N ALA A 157 24.47 -10.05 5.59
CA ALA A 157 23.52 -9.63 6.60
C ALA A 157 24.23 -9.11 7.85
N THR A 158 23.58 -8.17 8.55
CA THR A 158 24.07 -7.59 9.81
C THR A 158 23.33 -8.21 10.99
N ASP A 159 24.01 -8.30 12.12
CA ASP A 159 23.45 -8.81 13.37
C ASP A 159 22.37 -7.86 13.91
N ILE A 160 21.22 -8.41 14.27
CA ILE A 160 20.13 -7.70 14.96
C ILE A 160 20.09 -8.18 16.40
N GLY A 161 20.31 -7.25 17.34
CA GLY A 161 20.37 -7.56 18.76
C GLY A 161 21.55 -8.48 19.13
N LEU A 162 21.37 -9.26 20.21
CA LEU A 162 22.41 -10.14 20.75
C LEU A 162 22.20 -11.59 20.31
N ALA A 163 23.31 -12.34 20.23
CA ALA A 163 23.27 -13.78 20.04
C ALA A 163 22.65 -14.45 21.27
N LEU A 164 21.64 -15.28 21.05
CA LEU A 164 20.89 -15.97 22.08
C LEU A 164 21.38 -17.41 22.24
N PRO A 165 21.72 -17.86 23.46
CA PRO A 165 22.13 -19.23 23.69
C PRO A 165 20.93 -20.19 23.61
N LEU A 166 21.04 -21.21 22.78
CA LEU A 166 20.13 -22.35 22.72
C LEU A 166 20.83 -23.56 23.36
N ALA A 167 20.32 -23.98 24.51
CA ALA A 167 20.84 -25.15 25.22
C ALA A 167 20.71 -26.43 24.37
N ALA A 168 21.55 -27.42 24.67
CA ALA A 168 21.41 -28.77 24.13
C ALA A 168 20.01 -29.32 24.44
N ASN A 169 19.40 -30.00 23.46
CA ASN A 169 18.04 -30.53 23.55
C ASN A 169 16.98 -29.50 24.01
N GLY A 170 17.19 -28.23 23.66
CA GLY A 170 16.37 -27.09 24.10
C GLY A 170 15.51 -26.50 22.99
N ASN A 171 14.66 -25.55 23.40
CA ASN A 171 13.84 -24.76 22.50
C ASN A 171 14.04 -23.27 22.81
N LEU A 172 13.96 -22.43 21.78
CA LEU A 172 14.05 -20.97 21.91
C LEU A 172 13.07 -20.30 20.94
N SER A 173 12.46 -19.21 21.37
CA SER A 173 11.70 -18.33 20.49
C SER A 173 12.29 -16.93 20.56
N VAL A 174 12.47 -16.28 19.41
CA VAL A 174 12.93 -14.89 19.32
C VAL A 174 12.06 -14.13 18.33
N GLY A 175 11.55 -12.99 18.76
CA GLY A 175 10.88 -12.02 17.89
C GLY A 175 11.75 -10.80 17.69
N LEU A 176 11.49 -10.05 16.62
CA LEU A 176 12.15 -8.78 16.37
C LEU A 176 11.50 -7.64 17.15
N ALA A 177 12.29 -6.60 17.45
CA ALA A 177 11.76 -5.36 17.99
C ALA A 177 11.01 -4.59 16.88
N TRP A 178 10.22 -3.59 17.28
CA TRP A 178 9.40 -2.83 16.33
C TRP A 178 10.22 -1.96 15.37
N ASP A 179 11.42 -1.56 15.79
CA ASP A 179 12.35 -0.68 15.09
C ASP A 179 13.34 -1.42 14.17
N ASP A 180 13.36 -2.75 14.20
CA ASP A 180 14.23 -3.58 13.35
C ASP A 180 13.65 -3.70 11.92
N TRP A 181 13.82 -2.66 11.09
CA TRP A 181 13.20 -2.58 9.75
C TRP A 181 14.03 -3.20 8.61
N THR A 182 14.44 -4.46 8.74
CA THR A 182 15.15 -5.17 7.66
C THR A 182 14.19 -5.99 6.80
N SER A 183 14.27 -5.82 5.48
CA SER A 183 13.37 -6.47 4.51
C SER A 183 13.50 -7.99 4.45
N TYR A 184 14.70 -8.51 4.69
CA TYR A 184 15.00 -9.93 4.74
C TYR A 184 15.62 -10.27 6.08
N VAL A 185 15.12 -11.32 6.73
CA VAL A 185 15.56 -11.73 8.07
C VAL A 185 15.83 -13.22 8.11
N GLY A 186 16.96 -13.62 8.70
CA GLY A 186 17.30 -15.03 8.91
C GLY A 186 17.99 -15.23 10.25
N LEU A 187 18.59 -16.41 10.42
CA LEU A 187 19.46 -16.66 11.56
C LEU A 187 20.82 -17.18 11.13
N ARG A 188 21.84 -16.75 11.89
CA ARG A 188 23.17 -17.33 11.92
C ARG A 188 23.29 -18.22 13.15
N VAL A 189 23.54 -19.50 12.93
CA VAL A 189 23.78 -20.49 13.98
C VAL A 189 25.28 -20.63 14.18
N THR A 190 25.74 -20.55 15.43
CA THR A 190 27.15 -20.77 15.78
C THR A 190 27.26 -21.95 16.74
N ALA A 191 27.97 -22.99 16.30
CA ALA A 191 28.32 -24.14 17.12
C ALA A 191 29.79 -24.00 17.56
N ALA A 192 30.03 -23.71 18.83
CA ALA A 192 31.39 -23.62 19.38
C ALA A 192 32.06 -25.00 19.47
N VAL A 193 31.25 -26.03 19.76
CA VAL A 193 31.66 -27.44 19.81
C VAL A 193 30.80 -28.22 18.83
N ALA A 194 31.43 -29.11 18.05
CA ALA A 194 30.74 -29.94 17.08
C ALA A 194 29.73 -30.88 17.77
N PRO A 195 28.41 -30.76 17.50
CA PRO A 195 27.44 -31.73 17.99
C PRO A 195 27.69 -33.09 17.33
N THR A 196 27.48 -34.17 18.08
CA THR A 196 27.65 -35.54 17.56
C THR A 196 26.33 -36.23 17.28
N ALA A 197 25.22 -35.70 17.78
CA ALA A 197 23.87 -36.24 17.58
C ALA A 197 22.82 -35.12 17.52
N GLY A 198 21.64 -35.46 17.02
CA GLY A 198 20.48 -34.57 16.95
C GLY A 198 20.37 -33.73 15.68
N ILE A 199 19.28 -32.96 15.62
CA ILE A 199 18.88 -32.05 14.54
C ILE A 199 18.45 -30.73 15.16
N LEU A 200 18.84 -29.62 14.54
CA LEU A 200 18.28 -28.30 14.81
C LEU A 200 17.27 -27.96 13.72
N THR A 201 16.06 -27.62 14.13
CA THR A 201 14.99 -27.15 13.25
C THR A 201 14.63 -25.72 13.62
N ILE A 202 14.47 -24.85 12.63
CA ILE A 202 14.05 -23.47 12.83
C ILE A 202 12.87 -23.15 11.91
N TYR A 203 11.83 -22.58 12.51
CA TYR A 203 10.64 -22.08 11.84
C TYR A 203 10.59 -20.55 11.94
N ALA A 204 10.04 -19.91 10.91
CA ALA A 204 9.63 -18.53 10.92
C ALA A 204 8.10 -18.43 10.85
N VAL A 205 7.52 -17.58 11.69
CA VAL A 205 6.09 -17.29 11.71
C VAL A 205 5.92 -15.81 11.48
N ILE A 206 5.26 -15.45 10.38
CA ILE A 206 4.97 -14.07 10.01
C ILE A 206 3.52 -13.78 10.38
N GLN A 207 3.28 -12.61 10.96
CA GLN A 207 1.95 -12.04 11.13
C GLN A 207 1.76 -10.91 10.10
N GLU A 208 0.67 -10.98 9.35
CA GLU A 208 0.28 -10.01 8.30
C GLU A 208 -1.02 -9.28 8.69
#